data_AF-A0AAE0LDV9-F1
#
_entry.id   AF-A0AAE0LDV9-F1
#
_cell.length_a   1.000
_cell.length_b   1.000
_cell.length_c   1.000
_cell.angle_alpha   90.00
_cell.angle_beta   90.00
_cell.angle_gamma   90.00
#
_symmetry.space_group_name_H-M   'P 1'
#
loop_
_entity.id
_entity.type
_entity.pdbx_description
1 polymer ?
#
loop_
_entity_poly.entity_id
_entity_poly.type
_entity_poly.pdbx_seq_one_letter_code
_entity_poly.pdbx_strand_id
1 'polypeptide(L)'
;MCICKEGSDEPCGVLLKHDPCFNSTGNLAKHFKQAHPATTLRVQMGNVKSEVVKEAKAKKAESAVHSSFQKLGITVDERSAQKLSPDVRAFHTRNFVIMCAVDLRPPEIRRGIGYQFYMSGFNPRWATEPPHLTTLDTTLLHEYEAARERVRATLKAQLDYVKYGRALHGQLDLWTSASGEPYGAFAVCFLDPTTGERCRICLGVRLFPGEHTAADCARWIVELCSDFGLTEKELVEIFIAGTADGARKELNAFAKELEIACKVCVGHRLNSALQWSTGLAGTPPTPAKGATPANAGTIRNPALRKLISRCAALVGHFAHSPKATGKFRSVMLALYDDTQELESRNDTRWTSTFNMLWKLWRLRTAICCYFSVCDSSNKCQLTVQEWNDIRVTIGVMQPHHEVHQDIQGQLKDGEQPDYELVDFEDLPDVAQTLVVILREKYAEYELDVPVTRQDRIWSKWGQYL
;
A
#
# COMPACT_ATOMS: atom_id res chain seq x y z
N MET A 1 25.91 -27.97 4.13
CA MET A 1 26.37 -29.35 4.43
C MET A 1 26.47 -29.48 5.93
N CYS A 2 25.67 -30.37 6.54
CA CYS A 2 25.76 -30.71 7.96
C CYS A 2 26.54 -32.03 8.06
N ILE A 3 27.51 -32.12 8.98
CA ILE A 3 28.30 -33.33 9.20
C ILE A 3 27.68 -34.05 10.40
N CYS A 4 26.99 -35.17 10.16
CA CYS A 4 26.58 -36.09 11.22
C CYS A 4 27.27 -37.44 10.97
N LYS A 5 27.90 -38.01 12.00
CA LYS A 5 28.26 -39.43 12.01
C LYS A 5 27.03 -40.20 12.47
N GLU A 6 26.63 -41.22 11.72
CA GLU A 6 25.50 -42.08 12.09
C GLU A 6 25.78 -42.79 13.42
N GLY A 7 24.87 -42.65 14.39
CA GLY A 7 24.86 -43.46 15.62
C GLY A 7 25.30 -42.81 16.94
N SER A 8 25.53 -41.49 17.01
CA SER A 8 25.87 -40.81 18.29
C SER A 8 24.76 -39.87 18.78
N ASP A 9 24.46 -39.90 20.09
CA ASP A 9 23.53 -39.00 20.81
C ASP A 9 24.11 -37.59 21.10
N GLU A 10 25.12 -37.13 20.35
CA GLU A 10 25.68 -35.78 20.53
C GLU A 10 24.81 -34.69 19.87
N PRO A 11 24.78 -33.46 20.43
CA PRO A 11 23.93 -32.38 19.93
C PRO A 11 24.37 -31.91 18.54
N CYS A 12 23.45 -31.93 17.59
CA CYS A 12 23.67 -31.47 16.22
C CYS A 12 23.98 -29.95 16.21
N GLY A 13 25.24 -29.59 15.95
CA GLY A 13 25.66 -28.19 15.83
C GLY A 13 25.32 -27.62 14.46
N VAL A 14 24.29 -26.78 14.38
CA VAL A 14 23.93 -26.05 13.15
C VAL A 14 24.81 -24.81 13.01
N LEU A 15 25.75 -24.81 12.05
CA LEU A 15 26.39 -23.60 11.57
C LEU A 15 25.41 -22.82 10.68
N LEU A 16 24.65 -21.90 11.28
CA LEU A 16 23.87 -20.89 10.55
C LEU A 16 24.83 -19.80 10.07
N LYS A 17 25.25 -19.84 8.80
CA LYS A 17 25.74 -18.63 8.12
C LYS A 17 24.52 -17.75 7.80
N HIS A 18 24.62 -16.48 8.18
CA HIS A 18 23.61 -15.44 7.99
C HIS A 18 23.07 -15.37 6.55
N ASP A 19 21.80 -15.71 6.38
CA ASP A 19 21.01 -15.43 5.18
C ASP A 19 19.57 -15.05 5.62
N PRO A 20 19.04 -13.86 5.30
CA PRO A 20 17.79 -13.34 5.85
C PRO A 20 16.49 -13.99 5.33
N CYS A 21 16.55 -15.08 4.55
CA CYS A 21 15.36 -15.65 3.87
C CYS A 21 14.83 -17.01 4.40
N PHE A 22 15.20 -17.49 5.59
CA PHE A 22 14.67 -18.76 6.11
C PHE A 22 13.48 -18.60 7.08
N ASN A 23 12.26 -18.63 6.54
CA ASN A 23 11.00 -18.74 7.32
C ASN A 23 10.25 -20.08 7.14
N SER A 24 10.91 -21.12 6.61
CA SER A 24 10.29 -22.45 6.45
C SER A 24 10.91 -23.48 7.38
N THR A 25 10.17 -23.89 8.41
CA THR A 25 10.54 -24.96 9.37
C THR A 25 10.35 -26.38 8.80
N GLY A 26 9.87 -26.52 7.57
CA GLY A 26 9.51 -27.81 6.97
C GLY A 26 10.69 -28.75 6.74
N ASN A 27 11.85 -28.21 6.36
CA ASN A 27 13.05 -29.02 6.11
C ASN A 27 13.68 -29.54 7.40
N LEU A 28 13.62 -28.74 8.48
CA LEU A 28 14.06 -29.14 9.81
C LEU A 28 13.15 -30.24 10.40
N ALA A 29 11.84 -30.12 10.18
CA ALA A 29 10.86 -31.11 10.63
C ALA A 29 10.98 -32.46 9.91
N LYS A 30 11.32 -32.47 8.61
CA LYS A 30 11.61 -33.71 7.86
C LYS A 30 12.87 -34.40 8.37
N HIS A 31 13.95 -33.65 8.61
CA HIS A 31 15.21 -34.19 9.13
C HIS A 31 15.02 -34.86 10.51
N PHE A 32 14.32 -34.19 11.43
CA PHE A 32 14.07 -34.73 12.77
C PHE A 32 13.27 -36.04 12.74
N LYS A 33 12.28 -36.14 11.85
CA LYS A 33 11.47 -37.36 11.67
C LYS A 33 12.26 -38.55 11.13
N GLN A 34 13.26 -38.28 10.28
CA GLN A 34 14.04 -39.32 9.62
C GLN A 34 15.25 -39.78 10.44
N ALA A 35 15.97 -38.85 11.08
CA ALA A 35 17.19 -39.16 11.83
C ALA A 35 16.96 -39.41 13.34
N HIS A 36 15.85 -38.92 13.92
CA HIS A 36 15.56 -39.03 15.36
C HIS A 36 14.12 -39.52 15.66
N PRO A 37 13.76 -40.75 15.25
CA PRO A 37 12.38 -41.27 15.37
C PRO A 37 11.94 -41.46 16.84
N ALA A 38 12.84 -41.86 17.75
CA ALA A 38 12.51 -42.05 19.16
C ALA A 38 12.17 -40.72 19.89
N THR A 39 12.87 -39.64 19.54
CA THR A 39 12.60 -38.29 20.06
C THR A 39 11.30 -37.73 19.50
N THR A 40 10.98 -38.04 18.24
CA THR A 40 9.73 -37.65 17.58
C THR A 40 8.50 -38.28 18.25
N LEU A 41 8.59 -39.55 18.66
CA LEU A 41 7.51 -40.24 19.39
C LEU A 41 7.25 -39.62 20.77
N ARG A 42 8.32 -39.20 21.48
CA ARG A 42 8.21 -38.46 22.76
C ARG A 42 7.55 -37.09 22.59
N VAL A 43 7.83 -36.37 21.49
CA VAL A 43 7.20 -35.08 21.18
C VAL A 43 5.72 -35.26 20.80
N GLN A 44 5.35 -36.32 20.09
CA GLN A 44 3.94 -36.61 19.77
C GLN A 44 3.12 -36.97 21.02
N MET A 45 3.68 -37.76 21.94
CA MET A 45 3.03 -38.02 23.23
C MET A 45 2.96 -36.77 24.13
N GLY A 46 3.94 -35.86 24.01
CA GLY A 46 3.91 -34.53 24.62
C GLY A 46 2.81 -33.63 24.03
N ASN A 47 2.54 -33.73 22.72
CA ASN A 47 1.51 -32.97 22.04
C ASN A 47 0.09 -33.37 22.45
N VAL A 48 -0.18 -34.67 22.71
CA VAL A 48 -1.47 -35.13 23.26
C VAL A 48 -1.71 -34.54 24.65
N LYS A 49 -0.67 -34.52 25.51
CA LYS A 49 -0.75 -33.79 26.80
C LYS A 49 -0.91 -32.28 26.61
N SER A 50 -0.32 -31.71 25.56
CA SER A 50 -0.46 -30.28 25.23
C SER A 50 -1.85 -29.90 24.72
N GLU A 51 -2.57 -30.80 24.03
CA GLU A 51 -3.94 -30.55 23.57
C GLU A 51 -4.94 -30.58 24.72
N VAL A 52 -4.80 -31.52 25.66
CA VAL A 52 -5.58 -31.52 26.91
C VAL A 52 -5.28 -30.27 27.76
N VAL A 53 -4.04 -29.79 27.75
CA VAL A 53 -3.64 -28.53 28.40
C VAL A 53 -4.11 -27.28 27.63
N LYS A 54 -4.23 -27.33 26.30
CA LYS A 54 -4.80 -26.24 25.47
C LYS A 54 -6.31 -26.13 25.68
N GLU A 55 -7.02 -27.24 25.82
CA GLU A 55 -8.45 -27.28 26.13
C GLU A 55 -8.74 -26.78 27.56
N ALA A 56 -7.87 -27.14 28.53
CA ALA A 56 -7.90 -26.59 29.87
C ALA A 56 -7.49 -25.10 29.94
N LYS A 57 -6.53 -24.66 29.12
CA LYS A 57 -6.14 -23.24 29.00
C LYS A 57 -7.17 -22.39 28.26
N ALA A 58 -7.93 -22.96 27.32
CA ALA A 58 -9.07 -22.29 26.68
C ALA A 58 -10.19 -22.03 27.70
N LYS A 59 -10.55 -23.03 28.51
CA LYS A 59 -11.50 -22.86 29.65
C LYS A 59 -10.98 -21.88 30.71
N LYS A 60 -9.67 -21.84 30.95
CA LYS A 60 -9.03 -20.89 31.88
C LYS A 60 -8.92 -19.47 31.29
N ALA A 61 -8.86 -19.32 29.97
CA ALA A 61 -8.87 -18.03 29.28
C ALA A 61 -10.29 -17.43 29.27
N GLU A 62 -11.34 -18.23 29.11
CA GLU A 62 -12.74 -17.79 29.30
C GLU A 62 -13.00 -17.29 30.74
N SER A 63 -12.46 -17.99 31.75
CA SER A 63 -12.50 -17.55 33.16
C SER A 63 -11.67 -16.28 33.41
N ALA A 64 -10.52 -16.11 32.74
CA ALA A 64 -9.65 -14.94 32.90
C ALA A 64 -10.26 -13.66 32.32
N VAL A 65 -10.97 -13.76 31.19
CA VAL A 65 -11.71 -12.65 30.59
C VAL A 65 -12.77 -12.17 31.58
N HIS A 66 -13.59 -13.08 32.13
CA HIS A 66 -14.62 -12.73 33.12
C HIS A 66 -14.05 -12.08 34.40
N SER A 67 -12.90 -12.57 34.88
CA SER A 67 -12.19 -11.98 36.03
C SER A 67 -11.60 -10.58 35.76
N SER A 68 -11.31 -10.26 34.49
CA SER A 68 -10.78 -8.95 34.08
C SER A 68 -11.89 -7.90 33.97
N PHE A 69 -13.09 -8.31 33.55
CA PHE A 69 -14.30 -7.48 33.57
C PHE A 69 -14.70 -7.10 35.01
N GLN A 70 -14.66 -8.05 35.95
CA GLN A 70 -14.92 -7.79 37.37
C GLN A 70 -13.90 -6.82 38.00
N LYS A 71 -12.62 -6.90 37.63
CA LYS A 71 -11.57 -5.99 38.13
C LYS A 71 -11.72 -4.54 37.66
N LEU A 72 -12.37 -4.31 36.52
CA LEU A 72 -12.64 -2.97 36.00
C LEU A 72 -13.99 -2.39 36.49
N GLY A 73 -14.71 -3.11 37.35
CA GLY A 73 -16.00 -2.66 37.89
C GLY A 73 -17.17 -2.73 36.89
N ILE A 74 -17.00 -3.43 35.76
CA ILE A 74 -18.08 -3.60 34.78
C ILE A 74 -18.85 -4.87 35.10
N THR A 75 -20.06 -4.70 35.63
CA THR A 75 -21.06 -5.76 35.71
C THR A 75 -21.71 -5.94 34.34
N VAL A 76 -21.36 -7.03 33.63
CA VAL A 76 -22.17 -7.46 32.49
C VAL A 76 -23.49 -7.92 33.07
N ASP A 77 -24.59 -7.23 32.74
CA ASP A 77 -25.91 -7.59 33.23
C ASP A 77 -26.25 -9.03 32.77
N GLU A 78 -26.33 -9.96 33.71
CA GLU A 78 -26.71 -11.36 33.44
C GLU A 78 -28.19 -11.49 33.04
N ARG A 79 -28.97 -10.40 33.08
CA ARG A 79 -30.39 -10.36 32.71
C ARG A 79 -30.61 -10.38 31.20
N SER A 80 -30.23 -11.47 30.53
CA SER A 80 -30.96 -11.98 29.34
C SER A 80 -30.69 -13.47 29.16
N ALA A 81 -31.41 -14.30 29.93
CA ALA A 81 -31.30 -15.76 29.90
C ALA A 81 -31.77 -16.39 28.57
N GLN A 82 -32.39 -15.62 27.66
CA GLN A 82 -32.78 -16.13 26.35
C GLN A 82 -31.57 -16.22 25.40
N LYS A 83 -31.42 -17.39 24.76
CA LYS A 83 -30.55 -17.53 23.60
C LYS A 83 -30.97 -16.47 22.57
N LEU A 84 -29.97 -15.83 21.93
CA LEU A 84 -30.24 -15.02 20.74
C LEU A 84 -31.05 -15.90 19.78
N SER A 85 -32.18 -15.37 19.30
CA SER A 85 -32.92 -16.06 18.25
C SER A 85 -31.98 -16.30 17.06
N PRO A 86 -32.17 -17.39 16.31
CA PRO A 86 -31.37 -17.67 15.13
C PRO A 86 -31.28 -16.46 14.19
N ASP A 87 -32.40 -15.74 14.00
CA ASP A 87 -32.48 -14.58 13.11
C ASP A 87 -31.62 -13.41 13.60
N VAL A 88 -31.67 -13.09 14.90
CA VAL A 88 -30.88 -12.00 15.48
C VAL A 88 -29.39 -12.35 15.43
N ARG A 89 -29.03 -13.63 15.65
CA ARG A 89 -27.64 -14.08 15.51
C ARG A 89 -27.17 -13.98 14.06
N ALA A 90 -27.99 -14.40 13.09
CA ALA A 90 -27.66 -14.29 11.68
C ALA A 90 -27.48 -12.82 11.25
N PHE A 91 -28.37 -11.93 11.68
CA PHE A 91 -28.29 -10.49 11.43
C PHE A 91 -26.96 -9.88 11.93
N HIS A 92 -26.59 -10.14 13.19
CA HIS A 92 -25.32 -9.63 13.73
C HIS A 92 -24.10 -10.26 13.04
N THR A 93 -24.17 -11.54 12.67
CA THR A 93 -23.10 -12.22 11.91
C THR A 93 -22.87 -11.56 10.58
N ARG A 94 -23.95 -11.33 9.83
CA ARG A 94 -23.91 -10.65 8.54
C ARG A 94 -23.30 -9.24 8.67
N ASN A 95 -23.77 -8.45 9.62
CA ASN A 95 -23.26 -7.08 9.82
C ASN A 95 -21.80 -7.07 10.26
N PHE A 96 -21.38 -8.03 11.09
CA PHE A 96 -19.97 -8.18 11.48
C PHE A 96 -19.10 -8.51 10.26
N VAL A 97 -19.54 -9.44 9.40
CA VAL A 97 -18.84 -9.82 8.17
C VAL A 97 -18.73 -8.63 7.22
N ILE A 98 -19.82 -7.88 7.02
CA ILE A 98 -19.83 -6.68 6.17
C ILE A 98 -18.86 -5.63 6.73
N MET A 99 -18.88 -5.38 8.04
CA MET A 99 -17.95 -4.45 8.68
C MET A 99 -16.48 -4.88 8.51
N CYS A 100 -16.17 -6.16 8.70
CA CYS A 100 -14.83 -6.68 8.43
C CYS A 100 -14.40 -6.47 6.97
N ALA A 101 -15.31 -6.69 6.01
CA ALA A 101 -15.02 -6.55 4.59
C ALA A 101 -14.81 -5.09 4.17
N VAL A 102 -15.71 -4.19 4.62
CA VAL A 102 -15.66 -2.76 4.28
C VAL A 102 -14.47 -2.07 4.92
N ASP A 103 -14.18 -2.39 6.19
CA ASP A 103 -13.12 -1.74 6.96
C ASP A 103 -11.77 -2.49 6.89
N LEU A 104 -11.68 -3.54 6.06
CA LEU A 104 -10.52 -4.41 5.92
C LEU A 104 -9.98 -4.91 7.28
N ARG A 105 -10.88 -5.36 8.16
CA ARG A 105 -10.54 -5.86 9.49
C ARG A 105 -10.40 -7.39 9.51
N PRO A 106 -9.39 -7.92 10.22
CA PRO A 106 -9.29 -9.37 10.41
C PRO A 106 -10.49 -9.87 11.24
N PRO A 107 -11.14 -10.98 10.85
CA PRO A 107 -12.24 -11.59 11.61
C PRO A 107 -11.87 -11.90 13.07
N GLU A 108 -10.58 -12.07 13.36
CA GLU A 108 -10.01 -12.30 14.69
C GLU A 108 -10.28 -11.16 15.67
N ILE A 109 -10.59 -9.95 15.18
CA ILE A 109 -10.92 -8.80 16.04
C ILE A 109 -12.04 -9.11 17.05
N ARG A 110 -12.97 -10.01 16.70
CA ARG A 110 -14.06 -10.48 17.57
C ARG A 110 -13.59 -11.13 18.87
N ARG A 111 -12.34 -11.62 18.93
CA ARG A 111 -11.73 -12.24 20.11
C ARG A 111 -10.92 -11.25 20.95
N GLY A 112 -10.75 -10.02 20.49
CA GLY A 112 -10.03 -8.98 21.24
C GLY A 112 -10.83 -8.57 22.48
N ILE A 113 -10.17 -8.51 23.64
CA ILE A 113 -10.81 -8.17 24.92
C ILE A 113 -11.51 -6.81 24.84
N GLY A 114 -10.88 -5.80 24.24
CA GLY A 114 -11.48 -4.47 24.07
C GLY A 114 -12.69 -4.47 23.13
N TYR A 115 -12.68 -5.30 22.08
CA TYR A 115 -13.82 -5.43 21.18
C TYR A 115 -15.00 -6.13 21.86
N GLN A 116 -14.73 -7.22 22.60
CA GLN A 116 -15.75 -7.91 23.40
C GLN A 116 -16.32 -6.98 24.48
N PHE A 117 -15.47 -6.18 25.12
CA PHE A 117 -15.89 -5.17 26.08
C PHE A 117 -16.85 -4.16 25.46
N TYR A 118 -16.44 -3.54 24.36
CA TYR A 118 -17.27 -2.59 23.62
C TYR A 118 -18.60 -3.23 23.17
N MET A 119 -18.54 -4.41 22.55
CA MET A 119 -19.72 -5.12 22.07
C MET A 119 -20.64 -5.58 23.19
N SER A 120 -20.12 -5.86 24.39
CA SER A 120 -20.94 -6.28 25.54
C SER A 120 -21.92 -5.20 25.99
N GLY A 121 -21.60 -3.91 25.74
CA GLY A 121 -22.51 -2.80 25.98
C GLY A 121 -23.71 -2.74 25.02
N PHE A 122 -23.60 -3.38 23.84
CA PHE A 122 -24.69 -3.45 22.85
C PHE A 122 -25.41 -4.81 22.88
N ASN A 123 -24.64 -5.90 22.98
CA ASN A 123 -25.14 -7.27 23.00
C ASN A 123 -24.18 -8.18 23.80
N PRO A 124 -24.47 -8.42 25.09
CA PRO A 124 -23.64 -9.23 25.98
C PRO A 124 -23.34 -10.63 25.44
N ARG A 125 -24.32 -11.29 24.80
CA ARG A 125 -24.19 -12.66 24.30
C ARG A 125 -23.32 -12.76 23.06
N TRP A 126 -23.32 -11.75 22.20
CA TRP A 126 -22.42 -11.69 21.04
C TRP A 126 -20.95 -11.62 21.47
N ALA A 127 -20.67 -10.89 22.56
CA ALA A 127 -19.34 -10.78 23.12
C ALA A 127 -18.85 -12.09 23.75
N THR A 128 -19.73 -12.84 24.41
CA THR A 128 -19.38 -14.13 25.07
C THR A 128 -19.43 -15.33 24.14
N GLU A 129 -20.27 -15.32 23.10
CA GLU A 129 -20.41 -16.41 22.12
C GLU A 129 -20.24 -15.90 20.67
N PRO A 130 -19.05 -15.39 20.30
CA PRO A 130 -18.82 -14.89 18.95
C PRO A 130 -18.94 -16.02 17.92
N PRO A 131 -19.35 -15.73 16.66
CA PRO A 131 -19.47 -16.74 15.63
C PRO A 131 -18.17 -17.52 15.40
N HIS A 132 -18.35 -18.79 15.04
CA HIS A 132 -17.25 -19.62 14.58
C HIS A 132 -16.71 -19.09 13.23
N LEU A 133 -15.42 -19.30 12.96
CA LEU A 133 -14.80 -18.86 11.70
C LEU A 133 -15.57 -19.40 10.49
N THR A 134 -15.92 -20.69 10.51
CA THR A 134 -16.73 -21.32 9.44
C THR A 134 -18.04 -20.58 9.18
N THR A 135 -18.74 -20.12 10.23
CA THR A 135 -19.97 -19.35 10.06
C THR A 135 -19.70 -18.01 9.40
N LEU A 136 -18.60 -17.35 9.76
CA LEU A 136 -18.17 -16.10 9.13
C LEU A 136 -17.80 -16.34 7.66
N ASP A 137 -17.06 -17.40 7.34
CA ASP A 137 -16.64 -17.75 5.99
C ASP A 137 -17.85 -18.05 5.09
N THR A 138 -18.81 -18.86 5.57
CA THR A 138 -20.05 -19.13 4.83
C THR A 138 -20.87 -17.87 4.62
N THR A 139 -20.96 -17.00 5.63
CA THR A 139 -21.68 -15.72 5.53
C THR A 139 -20.99 -14.78 4.54
N LEU A 140 -19.65 -14.70 4.58
CA LEU A 140 -18.86 -13.89 3.66
C LEU A 140 -19.03 -14.37 2.22
N LEU A 141 -19.02 -15.69 1.99
CA LEU A 141 -19.27 -16.25 0.66
C LEU A 141 -20.66 -15.87 0.14
N HIS A 142 -21.70 -15.97 0.98
CA HIS A 142 -23.05 -15.57 0.59
C HIS A 142 -23.16 -14.08 0.28
N GLU A 143 -22.55 -13.21 1.10
CA GLU A 143 -22.52 -11.76 0.82
C GLU A 143 -21.72 -11.43 -0.45
N TYR A 144 -20.62 -12.15 -0.70
CA TYR A 144 -19.82 -12.03 -1.91
C TYR A 144 -20.62 -12.46 -3.14
N GLU A 145 -21.30 -13.60 -3.11
CA GLU A 145 -22.14 -14.05 -4.22
C GLU A 145 -23.27 -13.07 -4.51
N ALA A 146 -23.96 -12.59 -3.47
CA ALA A 146 -24.99 -11.57 -3.62
C ALA A 146 -24.44 -10.26 -4.19
N ALA A 147 -23.24 -9.83 -3.78
CA ALA A 147 -22.57 -8.67 -4.35
C ALA A 147 -22.18 -8.90 -5.82
N ARG A 148 -21.66 -10.08 -6.14
CA ARG A 148 -21.29 -10.47 -7.50
C ARG A 148 -22.49 -10.44 -8.44
N GLU A 149 -23.63 -10.97 -8.02
CA GLU A 149 -24.87 -10.92 -8.83
C GLU A 149 -25.39 -9.49 -9.02
N ARG A 150 -25.28 -8.61 -8.01
CA ARG A 150 -25.60 -7.18 -8.17
C ARG A 150 -24.69 -6.50 -9.18
N VAL A 151 -23.38 -6.77 -9.13
CA VAL A 151 -22.42 -6.24 -10.11
C VAL A 151 -22.75 -6.77 -11.51
N ARG A 152 -23.00 -8.07 -11.66
CA ARG A 152 -23.40 -8.69 -12.93
C ARG A 152 -24.65 -8.02 -13.52
N ALA A 153 -25.70 -7.84 -12.70
CA ALA A 153 -26.92 -7.17 -13.13
C ALA A 153 -26.66 -5.72 -13.55
N THR A 154 -25.79 -5.01 -12.82
CA THR A 154 -25.40 -3.63 -13.16
C THR A 154 -24.69 -3.58 -14.49
N LEU A 155 -23.68 -4.42 -14.71
CA LEU A 155 -22.94 -4.48 -15.98
C LEU A 155 -23.90 -4.81 -17.13
N LYS A 156 -24.75 -5.81 -16.97
CA LYS A 156 -25.76 -6.18 -17.98
C LYS A 156 -26.69 -5.00 -18.33
N ALA A 157 -27.19 -4.29 -17.33
CA ALA A 157 -28.05 -3.13 -17.56
C ALA A 157 -27.31 -2.01 -18.33
N GLN A 158 -26.01 -1.81 -18.07
CA GLN A 158 -25.20 -0.87 -18.86
C GLN A 158 -25.08 -1.29 -20.32
N LEU A 159 -24.86 -2.58 -20.58
CA LEU A 159 -24.78 -3.11 -21.93
C LEU A 159 -26.11 -2.98 -22.68
N ASP A 160 -27.22 -3.30 -22.01
CA ASP A 160 -28.56 -3.18 -22.57
C ASP A 160 -28.91 -1.72 -22.89
N TYR A 161 -28.47 -0.77 -22.07
CA TYR A 161 -28.73 0.66 -22.27
C TYR A 161 -28.04 1.20 -23.53
N VAL A 162 -26.76 0.86 -23.73
CA VAL A 162 -25.98 1.45 -24.82
C VAL A 162 -26.47 0.97 -26.20
N LYS A 163 -27.26 -0.11 -26.27
CA LYS A 163 -27.91 -0.76 -27.45
C LYS A 163 -26.96 -1.16 -28.59
N TYR A 164 -25.96 -0.34 -28.88
CA TYR A 164 -24.88 -0.52 -29.85
C TYR A 164 -23.65 0.25 -29.35
N GLY A 165 -22.57 -0.47 -29.02
CA GLY A 165 -21.25 0.14 -28.83
C GLY A 165 -20.62 -0.12 -27.47
N ARG A 166 -19.36 0.32 -27.41
CA ARG A 166 -18.49 0.20 -26.24
C ARG A 166 -18.95 1.19 -25.16
N ALA A 167 -19.09 0.71 -23.92
CA ALA A 167 -19.65 1.45 -22.79
C ALA A 167 -18.71 1.53 -21.57
N LEU A 168 -17.77 0.59 -21.47
CA LEU A 168 -16.95 0.38 -20.28
C LEU A 168 -15.52 0.88 -20.51
N HIS A 169 -14.91 1.39 -19.46
CA HIS A 169 -13.48 1.67 -19.42
C HIS A 169 -12.80 0.77 -18.38
N GLY A 170 -11.89 -0.08 -18.82
CA GLY A 170 -11.15 -1.01 -17.94
C GLY A 170 -9.97 -0.30 -17.29
N GLN A 171 -9.68 -0.60 -16.03
CA GLN A 171 -8.53 -0.09 -15.31
C GLN A 171 -7.77 -1.26 -14.70
N LEU A 172 -6.55 -1.48 -15.15
CA LEU A 172 -5.66 -2.53 -14.65
C LEU A 172 -4.56 -1.89 -13.80
N ASP A 173 -4.41 -2.40 -12.58
CA ASP A 173 -3.31 -2.06 -11.68
C ASP A 173 -2.63 -3.35 -11.24
N LEU A 174 -1.32 -3.46 -11.50
CA LEU A 174 -0.51 -4.63 -11.15
C LEU A 174 0.61 -4.21 -10.20
N TRP A 175 0.81 -4.98 -9.14
CA TRP A 175 1.91 -4.72 -8.20
C TRP A 175 2.45 -6.02 -7.61
N THR A 176 3.64 -5.93 -7.04
CA THR A 176 4.22 -6.99 -6.22
C THR A 176 4.09 -6.60 -4.76
N SER A 177 3.52 -7.48 -3.94
CA SER A 177 3.36 -7.29 -2.50
C SER A 177 4.71 -7.27 -1.79
N ALA A 178 4.72 -6.85 -0.52
CA ALA A 178 5.90 -6.94 0.33
C ALA A 178 6.37 -8.39 0.57
N SER A 179 5.49 -9.38 0.43
CA SER A 179 5.84 -10.81 0.47
C SER A 179 6.45 -11.32 -0.84
N GLY A 180 6.58 -10.47 -1.86
CA GLY A 180 7.08 -10.85 -3.18
C GLY A 180 6.03 -11.49 -4.08
N GLU A 181 4.75 -11.46 -3.68
CA GLU A 181 3.66 -12.07 -4.42
C GLU A 181 3.04 -11.07 -5.41
N PRO A 182 2.83 -11.46 -6.67
CA PRO A 182 2.20 -10.59 -7.66
C PRO A 182 0.67 -10.53 -7.48
N TYR A 183 0.11 -9.32 -7.50
CA TYR A 183 -1.32 -9.06 -7.43
C TYR A 183 -1.76 -8.17 -8.58
N GLY A 184 -3.01 -8.35 -8.98
CA GLY A 184 -3.70 -7.47 -9.90
C GLY A 184 -5.03 -7.00 -9.32
N ALA A 185 -5.35 -5.74 -9.58
CA ALA A 185 -6.69 -5.18 -9.42
C ALA A 185 -7.25 -4.79 -10.78
N PHE A 186 -8.51 -5.12 -11.01
CA PHE A 186 -9.23 -4.67 -12.18
C PHE A 186 -10.53 -3.98 -11.78
N ALA A 187 -10.71 -2.78 -12.29
CA ALA A 187 -11.94 -2.02 -12.14
C ALA A 187 -12.51 -1.64 -13.50
N VAL A 188 -13.82 -1.45 -13.53
CA VAL A 188 -14.53 -0.94 -14.70
C VAL A 188 -15.21 0.37 -14.34
N CYS A 189 -15.07 1.35 -15.22
CA CYS A 189 -15.71 2.65 -15.11
C CYS A 189 -16.72 2.84 -16.24
N PHE A 190 -17.85 3.46 -15.94
CA PHE A 190 -18.90 3.79 -16.91
C PHE A 190 -19.70 5.00 -16.42
N LEU A 191 -20.55 5.56 -17.26
CA LEU A 191 -21.48 6.61 -16.87
C LEU A 191 -22.82 5.98 -16.51
N ASP A 192 -23.37 6.32 -15.35
CA ASP A 192 -24.72 5.93 -15.01
C ASP A 192 -25.70 6.60 -15.98
N PRO A 193 -26.56 5.83 -16.67
CA PRO A 193 -27.42 6.35 -17.73
C PRO A 193 -28.55 7.22 -17.21
N THR A 194 -28.88 7.14 -15.92
CA THR A 194 -29.99 7.88 -15.31
C THR A 194 -29.51 9.22 -14.77
N THR A 195 -28.34 9.23 -14.13
CA THR A 195 -27.78 10.41 -13.45
C THR A 195 -26.70 11.12 -14.27
N GLY A 196 -26.08 10.44 -15.22
CA GLY A 196 -24.91 10.91 -15.94
C GLY A 196 -23.62 10.89 -15.11
N GLU A 197 -23.67 10.39 -13.87
CA GLU A 197 -22.52 10.36 -12.97
C GLU A 197 -21.54 9.24 -13.34
N ARG A 198 -20.25 9.45 -13.07
CA ARG A 198 -19.22 8.44 -13.28
C ARG A 198 -19.29 7.38 -12.18
N CYS A 199 -19.60 6.15 -12.57
CA CYS A 199 -19.55 4.97 -11.73
C CYS A 199 -18.22 4.22 -11.89
N ARG A 200 -17.71 3.66 -10.79
CA ARG A 200 -16.55 2.77 -10.77
C ARG A 200 -16.85 1.54 -9.94
N ILE A 201 -16.66 0.35 -10.52
CA ILE A 201 -16.82 -0.93 -9.84
C ILE A 201 -15.49 -1.69 -9.90
N CYS A 202 -14.96 -2.08 -8.74
CA CYS A 202 -13.83 -3.01 -8.67
C CYS A 202 -14.34 -4.43 -8.90
N LEU A 203 -13.95 -5.08 -10.00
CA LEU A 203 -14.33 -6.47 -10.28
C LEU A 203 -13.55 -7.45 -9.41
N GLY A 204 -12.32 -7.10 -9.03
CA GLY A 204 -11.59 -7.89 -8.04
C GLY A 204 -10.14 -7.45 -7.84
N VAL A 205 -9.60 -7.93 -6.73
CA VAL A 205 -8.17 -7.92 -6.41
C VAL A 205 -7.76 -9.36 -6.17
N ARG A 206 -6.85 -9.90 -6.97
CA ARG A 206 -6.45 -11.32 -6.91
C ARG A 206 -4.97 -11.48 -7.15
N LEU A 207 -4.45 -12.64 -6.76
CA LEU A 207 -3.12 -13.08 -7.17
C LEU A 207 -3.02 -13.05 -8.70
N PHE A 208 -1.89 -12.58 -9.21
CA PHE A 208 -1.60 -12.54 -10.64
C PHE A 208 -0.58 -13.64 -10.99
N PRO A 209 -0.99 -14.80 -11.51
CA PRO A 209 -0.07 -15.87 -11.84
C PRO A 209 0.71 -15.57 -13.14
N GLY A 210 1.97 -16.01 -13.22
CA GLY A 210 2.78 -15.98 -14.45
C GLY A 210 3.91 -14.95 -14.48
N GLU A 211 4.50 -14.72 -15.65
CA GLU A 211 5.68 -13.84 -15.85
C GLU A 211 5.31 -12.39 -16.24
N HIS A 212 4.06 -12.02 -15.92
CA HIS A 212 3.44 -10.73 -16.25
C HIS A 212 3.43 -10.45 -17.75
N THR A 213 3.44 -11.46 -18.64
CA THR A 213 3.39 -11.21 -20.09
C THR A 213 2.08 -10.55 -20.52
N ALA A 214 2.04 -9.94 -21.70
CA ALA A 214 0.81 -9.36 -22.24
C ALA A 214 -0.32 -10.40 -22.32
N ALA A 215 0.01 -11.63 -22.72
CA ALA A 215 -0.91 -12.75 -22.77
C ALA A 215 -1.38 -13.20 -21.38
N ASP A 216 -0.50 -13.18 -20.37
CA ASP A 216 -0.91 -13.46 -18.98
C ASP A 216 -1.88 -12.38 -18.48
N CYS A 217 -1.61 -11.12 -18.78
CA CYS A 217 -2.49 -10.00 -18.39
C CYS A 217 -3.88 -10.13 -19.03
N ALA A 218 -3.92 -10.41 -20.33
CA ALA A 218 -5.18 -10.60 -21.06
C ALA A 218 -5.98 -11.78 -20.50
N ARG A 219 -5.32 -12.94 -20.29
CA ARG A 219 -5.95 -14.13 -19.71
C ARG A 219 -6.52 -13.85 -18.31
N TRP A 220 -5.75 -13.17 -17.46
CA TRP A 220 -6.19 -12.82 -16.11
C TRP A 220 -7.41 -11.88 -16.11
N ILE A 221 -7.45 -10.90 -17.02
CA ILE A 221 -8.62 -10.03 -17.21
C ILE A 221 -9.84 -10.85 -17.67
N VAL A 222 -9.67 -11.74 -18.65
CA VAL A 222 -10.75 -12.59 -19.17
C VAL A 222 -11.31 -13.49 -18.08
N GLU A 223 -10.44 -14.18 -17.34
CA GLU A 223 -10.83 -15.05 -16.22
C GLU A 223 -11.61 -14.27 -15.16
N LEU A 224 -11.12 -13.10 -14.74
CA LEU A 224 -11.81 -12.27 -13.77
C LEU A 224 -13.17 -11.77 -14.28
N CYS A 225 -13.27 -11.35 -15.54
CA CYS A 225 -14.52 -10.88 -16.12
C CYS A 225 -15.53 -12.02 -16.33
N SER A 226 -15.08 -13.25 -16.55
CA SER A 226 -15.94 -14.42 -16.71
C SER A 226 -16.78 -14.73 -15.46
N ASP A 227 -16.28 -14.41 -14.27
CA ASP A 227 -17.03 -14.54 -13.01
C ASP A 227 -18.30 -13.66 -13.00
N PHE A 228 -18.32 -12.61 -13.82
CA PHE A 228 -19.44 -11.69 -13.97
C PHE A 228 -20.26 -11.98 -15.24
N GLY A 229 -20.00 -13.11 -15.91
CA GLY A 229 -20.75 -13.53 -17.09
C GLY A 229 -20.36 -12.83 -18.39
N LEU A 230 -19.16 -12.21 -18.44
CA LEU A 230 -18.62 -11.59 -19.64
C LEU A 230 -17.68 -12.58 -20.35
N THR A 231 -18.00 -12.91 -21.59
CA THR A 231 -17.15 -13.69 -22.49
C THR A 231 -16.05 -12.83 -23.10
N GLU A 232 -14.96 -13.45 -23.55
CA GLU A 232 -13.86 -12.76 -24.23
C GLU A 232 -14.33 -11.92 -25.43
N LYS A 233 -15.25 -12.45 -26.23
CA LYS A 233 -15.85 -11.73 -27.35
C LYS A 233 -16.60 -10.48 -26.88
N GLU A 234 -17.36 -10.58 -25.80
CA GLU A 234 -18.07 -9.43 -25.22
C GLU A 234 -17.09 -8.37 -24.73
N LEU A 235 -15.91 -8.73 -24.20
CA LEU A 235 -14.93 -7.72 -23.75
C LEU A 235 -14.54 -6.76 -24.89
N VAL A 236 -14.30 -7.26 -26.10
CA VAL A 236 -13.91 -6.45 -27.27
C VAL A 236 -15.04 -5.48 -27.69
N GLU A 237 -16.29 -5.94 -27.55
CA GLU A 237 -17.48 -5.19 -27.93
C GLU A 237 -17.87 -4.14 -26.88
N ILE A 238 -17.59 -4.38 -25.60
CA ILE A 238 -18.06 -3.53 -24.49
C ILE A 238 -17.03 -2.52 -24.00
N PHE A 239 -15.73 -2.76 -24.16
CA PHE A 239 -14.70 -1.85 -23.64
C PHE A 239 -14.32 -0.77 -24.66
N ILE A 240 -14.52 0.49 -24.29
CA ILE A 240 -14.10 1.67 -25.07
C ILE A 240 -12.59 1.72 -25.10
N ALA A 241 -12.00 1.59 -23.91
CA ALA A 241 -10.58 1.59 -23.70
C ALA A 241 -10.20 0.93 -22.37
N GLY A 242 -8.93 0.59 -22.21
CA GLY A 242 -8.30 0.26 -20.95
C GLY A 242 -7.37 1.39 -20.49
N THR A 243 -7.12 1.49 -19.18
CA THR A 243 -6.01 2.24 -18.60
C THR A 243 -5.12 1.30 -17.80
N ALA A 244 -3.81 1.39 -17.99
CA ALA A 244 -2.80 0.68 -17.20
C ALA A 244 -1.63 1.61 -16.86
N ASP A 245 -0.78 1.22 -15.92
CA ASP A 245 0.38 2.01 -15.45
C ASP A 245 1.36 2.42 -16.57
N GLY A 246 1.35 1.76 -17.73
CA GLY A 246 2.16 2.11 -18.88
C GLY A 246 3.32 1.15 -19.13
N ALA A 247 3.44 0.11 -18.32
CA ALA A 247 4.33 -0.98 -18.66
C ALA A 247 3.87 -1.64 -19.98
N ARG A 248 4.86 -2.01 -20.80
CA ARG A 248 4.62 -2.43 -22.20
C ARG A 248 3.69 -3.64 -22.28
N LYS A 249 3.65 -4.46 -21.23
CA LYS A 249 2.97 -5.76 -21.23
C LYS A 249 1.46 -5.56 -21.07
N GLU A 250 1.05 -4.71 -20.14
CA GLU A 250 -0.32 -4.30 -19.84
C GLU A 250 -0.91 -3.52 -21.02
N LEU A 251 -0.12 -2.61 -21.60
CA LEU A 251 -0.52 -1.87 -22.80
C LEU A 251 -0.77 -2.83 -23.97
N ASN A 252 0.12 -3.79 -24.18
CA ASN A 252 -0.03 -4.81 -25.22
C ASN A 252 -1.21 -5.75 -24.94
N ALA A 253 -1.50 -6.05 -23.67
CA ALA A 253 -2.63 -6.91 -23.30
C ALA A 253 -3.94 -6.31 -23.78
N PHE A 254 -4.20 -5.05 -23.48
CA PHE A 254 -5.38 -4.35 -24.01
C PHE A 254 -5.30 -4.19 -25.53
N ALA A 255 -4.23 -3.59 -26.05
CA ALA A 255 -4.18 -3.14 -27.44
C ALA A 255 -4.11 -4.28 -28.48
N LYS A 256 -3.40 -5.36 -28.16
CA LYS A 256 -3.09 -6.45 -29.10
C LYS A 256 -3.84 -7.73 -28.75
N GLU A 257 -3.83 -8.14 -27.49
CA GLU A 257 -4.38 -9.45 -27.11
C GLU A 257 -5.90 -9.38 -26.89
N LEU A 258 -6.43 -8.23 -26.44
CA LEU A 258 -7.86 -8.00 -26.23
C LEU A 258 -8.52 -7.06 -27.26
N GLU A 259 -7.75 -6.49 -28.20
CA GLU A 259 -8.26 -5.53 -29.20
C GLU A 259 -9.01 -4.31 -28.60
N ILE A 260 -8.63 -3.92 -27.38
CA ILE A 260 -9.15 -2.78 -26.63
C ILE A 260 -8.13 -1.63 -26.70
N ALA A 261 -8.57 -0.44 -27.08
CA ALA A 261 -7.69 0.73 -27.09
C ALA A 261 -7.10 0.96 -25.69
N CYS A 262 -5.79 1.12 -25.53
CA CYS A 262 -5.19 1.32 -24.22
C CYS A 262 -4.68 2.75 -24.04
N LYS A 263 -4.94 3.33 -22.88
CA LYS A 263 -4.38 4.60 -22.42
C LYS A 263 -3.41 4.33 -21.28
N VAL A 264 -2.31 5.06 -21.27
CA VAL A 264 -1.38 4.98 -20.15
C VAL A 264 -1.93 5.83 -19.01
N CYS A 265 -1.80 5.33 -17.78
CA CYS A 265 -2.19 6.01 -16.56
C CYS A 265 -1.50 7.37 -16.45
N VAL A 266 -2.31 8.43 -16.40
CA VAL A 266 -1.84 9.81 -16.23
C VAL A 266 -1.04 9.94 -14.93
N GLY A 267 -1.49 9.31 -13.85
CA GLY A 267 -0.76 9.29 -12.58
C GLY A 267 0.63 8.67 -12.72
N HIS A 268 0.76 7.56 -13.45
CA HIS A 268 2.07 6.94 -13.66
C HIS A 268 2.98 7.80 -14.56
N ARG A 269 2.43 8.43 -15.61
CA ARG A 269 3.17 9.40 -16.46
C ARG A 269 3.67 10.58 -15.66
N LEU A 270 2.82 11.17 -14.81
CA LEU A 270 3.19 12.28 -13.93
C LEU A 270 4.30 11.86 -12.97
N ASN A 271 4.16 10.71 -12.31
CA ASN A 271 5.21 10.21 -11.41
C ASN A 271 6.51 9.98 -12.19
N SER A 272 6.44 9.34 -13.36
CA SER A 272 7.62 9.11 -14.21
C SER A 272 8.31 10.40 -14.60
N ALA A 273 7.56 11.43 -15.01
CA ALA A 273 8.11 12.74 -15.33
C ALA A 273 8.86 13.34 -14.14
N LEU A 274 8.29 13.28 -12.94
CA LEU A 274 8.96 13.75 -11.73
C LEU A 274 10.22 12.94 -11.39
N GLN A 275 10.16 11.61 -11.50
CA GLN A 275 11.30 10.73 -11.22
C GLN A 275 12.48 11.02 -12.17
N TRP A 276 12.21 11.24 -13.46
CA TRP A 276 13.22 11.66 -14.43
C TRP A 276 13.80 13.05 -14.10
N SER A 277 12.93 13.99 -13.73
CA SER A 277 13.32 15.39 -13.50
C SER A 277 14.08 15.61 -12.20
N THR A 278 13.80 14.79 -11.19
CA THR A 278 14.54 14.74 -9.92
C THR A 278 15.85 13.93 -10.03
N GLY A 279 16.05 13.24 -11.16
CA GLY A 279 17.20 12.35 -11.36
C GLY A 279 17.12 11.03 -10.59
N LEU A 280 15.97 10.71 -9.97
CA LEU A 280 15.73 9.44 -9.30
C LEU A 280 15.58 8.28 -10.30
N ALA A 281 15.04 8.57 -11.49
CA ALA A 281 15.11 7.67 -12.64
C ALA A 281 16.42 7.84 -13.43
N GLY A 282 16.76 6.83 -14.22
CA GLY A 282 17.99 6.77 -15.00
C GLY A 282 19.14 6.04 -14.30
N THR A 283 20.10 5.61 -15.12
CA THR A 283 21.30 4.87 -14.73
C THR A 283 22.44 5.82 -14.42
N PRO A 284 23.21 5.57 -13.34
CA PRO A 284 24.44 6.33 -13.09
C PRO A 284 25.49 6.01 -14.16
N PRO A 285 26.40 6.94 -14.45
CA PRO A 285 27.54 6.66 -15.32
C PRO A 285 28.40 5.53 -14.73
N THR A 286 28.76 4.56 -15.54
CA THR A 286 29.65 3.46 -15.15
C THR A 286 31.11 3.93 -15.24
N PRO A 287 31.94 3.74 -14.20
CA PRO A 287 33.36 4.03 -14.28
C PRO A 287 34.08 2.95 -15.10
N ALA A 288 33.93 2.97 -16.43
CA ALA A 288 34.83 2.25 -17.31
C ALA A 288 36.09 3.10 -17.57
N LYS A 289 37.26 2.47 -17.64
CA LYS A 289 38.50 3.10 -18.11
C LYS A 289 38.31 3.53 -19.58
N GLY A 290 37.83 4.75 -19.79
CA GLY A 290 37.50 5.31 -21.09
C GLY A 290 36.03 5.71 -21.20
N ALA A 291 35.79 7.02 -21.31
CA ALA A 291 34.47 7.57 -21.57
C ALA A 291 34.08 7.28 -23.02
N THR A 292 33.32 6.22 -23.25
CA THR A 292 32.55 6.05 -24.49
C THR A 292 31.14 6.58 -24.28
N PRO A 293 30.43 7.03 -25.34
CA PRO A 293 29.04 7.51 -25.23
C PRO A 293 28.09 6.50 -24.58
N ALA A 294 28.39 5.21 -24.66
CA ALA A 294 27.65 4.12 -24.03
C ALA A 294 27.71 4.14 -22.48
N ASN A 295 28.66 4.86 -21.88
CA ASN A 295 28.90 4.88 -20.42
C ASN A 295 28.44 6.19 -19.74
N ALA A 296 27.82 7.12 -20.47
CA ALA A 296 27.52 8.46 -19.99
C ALA A 296 26.46 8.54 -18.86
N GLY A 297 25.78 7.45 -18.54
CA GLY A 297 24.64 7.45 -17.63
C GLY A 297 23.42 8.18 -18.24
N THR A 298 22.25 8.01 -17.65
CA THR A 298 20.99 8.63 -18.13
C THR A 298 20.31 9.51 -17.08
N ILE A 299 20.94 9.69 -15.90
CA ILE A 299 20.46 10.60 -14.86
C ILE A 299 20.52 12.04 -15.39
N ARG A 300 19.37 12.71 -15.40
CA ARG A 300 19.23 14.06 -15.95
C ARG A 300 19.43 15.19 -14.94
N ASN A 301 19.23 14.92 -13.64
CA ASN A 301 19.46 15.88 -12.56
C ASN A 301 20.28 15.26 -11.40
N PRO A 302 21.60 15.06 -11.58
CA PRO A 302 22.44 14.41 -10.59
C PRO A 302 22.58 15.22 -9.30
N ALA A 303 22.52 16.56 -9.38
CA ALA A 303 22.59 17.45 -8.22
C ALA A 303 21.37 17.26 -7.31
N LEU A 304 20.16 17.29 -7.88
CA LEU A 304 18.94 17.08 -7.11
C LEU A 304 18.84 15.65 -6.56
N ARG A 305 19.24 14.65 -7.35
CA ARG A 305 19.33 13.26 -6.87
C ARG A 305 20.21 13.16 -5.62
N LYS A 306 21.37 13.82 -5.62
CA LYS A 306 22.30 13.84 -4.47
C LYS A 306 21.65 14.51 -3.24
N LEU A 307 20.98 15.65 -3.44
CA LEU A 307 20.26 16.35 -2.37
C LEU A 307 19.16 15.47 -1.76
N ILE A 308 18.32 14.84 -2.59
CA ILE A 308 17.26 13.93 -2.16
C ILE A 308 17.85 12.73 -1.41
N SER A 309 18.96 12.15 -1.88
CA SER A 309 19.64 11.07 -1.17
C SER A 309 20.14 11.48 0.22
N ARG A 310 20.66 12.71 0.36
CA ARG A 310 21.05 13.25 1.68
C ARG A 310 19.85 13.45 2.61
N CYS A 311 18.74 13.96 2.07
CA CYS A 311 17.49 14.10 2.81
C CYS A 311 16.98 12.74 3.32
N ALA A 312 16.96 11.72 2.44
CA ALA A 312 16.57 10.37 2.81
C ALA A 312 17.50 9.75 3.87
N ALA A 313 18.82 10.00 3.79
CA ALA A 313 19.77 9.54 4.80
C ALA A 313 19.55 10.21 6.17
N LEU A 314 19.22 11.51 6.18
CA LEU A 314 18.87 12.24 7.40
C LEU A 314 17.59 11.64 8.04
N VAL A 315 16.54 11.39 7.25
CA VAL A 315 15.33 10.73 7.77
C VAL A 315 15.63 9.32 8.28
N GLY A 316 16.45 8.56 7.54
CA GLY A 316 16.90 7.22 7.92
C GLY A 316 17.63 7.18 9.26
N HIS A 317 18.41 8.22 9.59
CA HIS A 317 19.06 8.34 10.92
C HIS A 317 18.05 8.29 12.07
N PHE A 318 16.91 8.95 11.92
CA PHE A 318 15.85 8.90 12.94
C PHE A 318 15.07 7.58 12.88
N ALA A 319 14.68 7.14 11.67
CA ALA A 319 13.90 5.91 11.48
C ALA A 319 14.59 4.66 12.04
N HIS A 320 15.92 4.58 11.97
CA HIS A 320 16.68 3.42 12.44
C HIS A 320 17.21 3.55 13.88
N SER A 321 17.05 4.71 14.53
CA SER A 321 17.59 4.94 15.88
C SER A 321 16.50 5.39 16.84
N PRO A 322 15.95 4.46 17.66
CA PRO A 322 15.00 4.80 18.70
C PRO A 322 15.53 5.86 19.67
N LYS A 323 16.85 5.83 19.94
CA LYS A 323 17.54 6.82 20.77
C LYS A 323 17.53 8.21 20.12
N ALA A 324 17.85 8.31 18.81
CA ALA A 324 17.80 9.58 18.10
C ALA A 324 16.36 10.11 18.03
N THR A 325 15.39 9.24 17.73
CA THR A 325 13.97 9.58 17.70
C THR A 325 13.47 10.09 19.05
N GLY A 326 13.81 9.44 20.17
CA GLY A 326 13.41 9.90 21.50
C GLY A 326 13.98 11.28 21.85
N LYS A 327 15.25 11.53 21.51
CA LYS A 327 15.87 12.85 21.69
C LYS A 327 15.25 13.92 20.79
N PHE A 328 15.02 13.60 19.52
CA PHE A 328 14.38 14.52 18.58
C PHE A 328 12.96 14.89 19.02
N ARG A 329 12.18 13.92 19.52
CA ARG A 329 10.87 14.19 20.14
C ARG A 329 10.97 15.13 21.34
N SER A 330 12.01 14.98 22.18
CA SER A 330 12.22 15.88 23.31
C SER A 330 12.54 17.32 22.86
N VAL A 331 13.32 17.48 21.78
CA VAL A 331 13.58 18.79 21.16
C VAL A 331 12.31 19.37 20.55
N MET A 332 11.50 18.57 19.86
CA MET A 332 10.22 19.03 19.30
C MET A 332 9.25 19.50 20.40
N LEU A 333 9.09 18.76 21.50
CA LEU A 333 8.25 19.16 22.62
C LEU A 333 8.72 20.44 23.33
N ALA A 334 10.00 20.78 23.20
CA ALA A 334 10.52 22.04 23.74
C ALA A 334 10.27 23.24 22.81
N LEU A 335 10.05 23.01 21.51
CA LEU A 335 9.84 24.05 20.49
C LEU A 335 8.39 24.18 20.05
N TYR A 336 7.61 23.11 20.20
CA TYR A 336 6.25 22.95 19.69
C TYR A 336 5.38 22.22 20.73
N ASP A 337 4.07 22.43 20.67
CA ASP A 337 3.10 21.77 21.57
C ASP A 337 2.79 20.30 21.19
N ASP A 338 3.44 19.77 20.14
CA ASP A 338 3.22 18.41 19.66
C ASP A 338 4.48 17.81 19.00
N THR A 339 4.52 16.48 18.90
CA THR A 339 5.55 15.74 18.16
C THR A 339 5.00 15.25 16.83
N GLN A 340 5.84 15.31 15.79
CA GLN A 340 5.48 14.78 14.48
C GLN A 340 6.55 13.82 13.98
N GLU A 341 6.15 12.77 13.29
CA GLU A 341 7.07 11.82 12.68
C GLU A 341 7.57 12.33 11.32
N LEU A 342 8.83 12.02 11.01
CA LEU A 342 9.40 12.28 9.70
C LEU A 342 8.91 11.21 8.70
N GLU A 343 8.64 11.63 7.47
CA GLU A 343 8.18 10.73 6.42
C GLU A 343 9.37 10.14 5.65
N SER A 344 9.43 8.80 5.59
CA SER A 344 10.44 8.10 4.80
C SER A 344 10.07 8.08 3.32
N ARG A 345 11.07 8.21 2.44
CA ARG A 345 10.89 8.04 1.00
C ARG A 345 10.42 6.62 0.70
N ASN A 346 9.43 6.50 -0.18
CA ASN A 346 8.95 5.22 -0.68
C ASN A 346 8.76 5.31 -2.20
N ASP A 347 9.63 4.65 -2.94
CA ASP A 347 9.68 4.74 -4.40
C ASP A 347 8.40 4.16 -5.06
N THR A 348 7.61 3.35 -4.35
CA THR A 348 6.31 2.82 -4.80
C THR A 348 5.14 3.78 -4.52
N ARG A 349 5.33 4.81 -3.69
CA ARG A 349 4.32 5.83 -3.38
C ARG A 349 4.69 7.15 -4.06
N TRP A 350 3.94 7.51 -5.10
CA TRP A 350 4.24 8.65 -5.99
C TRP A 350 4.46 9.99 -5.27
N THR A 351 3.81 10.22 -4.12
CA THR A 351 3.89 11.46 -3.35
C THR A 351 4.98 11.49 -2.28
N SER A 352 5.66 10.37 -2.01
CA SER A 352 6.53 10.23 -0.83
C SER A 352 7.76 11.15 -0.85
N THR A 353 8.35 11.42 -2.01
CA THR A 353 9.50 12.32 -2.14
C THR A 353 9.11 13.74 -1.74
N PHE A 354 7.96 14.24 -2.23
CA PHE A 354 7.46 15.56 -1.86
C PHE A 354 7.18 15.64 -0.36
N ASN A 355 6.43 14.68 0.20
CA ASN A 355 6.08 14.70 1.61
C ASN A 355 7.32 14.65 2.52
N MET A 356 8.32 13.84 2.16
CA MET A 356 9.59 13.77 2.89
C MET A 356 10.26 15.15 2.92
N LEU A 357 10.42 15.79 1.75
CA LEU A 357 11.06 17.11 1.66
C LEU A 357 10.26 18.17 2.43
N TRP A 358 8.93 18.19 2.26
CA TRP A 358 8.03 19.09 2.96
C TRP A 358 8.12 18.94 4.48
N LYS A 359 8.06 17.71 4.99
CA LYS A 359 8.14 17.43 6.43
C LYS A 359 9.50 17.85 7.01
N LEU A 360 10.59 17.57 6.28
CA LEU A 360 11.93 18.00 6.66
C LEU A 360 12.04 19.53 6.75
N TRP A 361 11.54 20.23 5.73
CA TRP A 361 11.57 21.70 5.69
C TRP A 361 10.75 22.33 6.82
N ARG A 362 9.56 21.81 7.11
CA ARG A 362 8.71 22.28 8.22
C ARG A 362 9.37 22.08 9.57
N LEU A 363 10.04 20.95 9.78
CA LEU A 363 10.71 20.61 11.05
C LEU A 363 12.18 21.05 11.10
N ARG A 364 12.65 21.87 10.14
CA ARG A 364 14.07 22.27 10.03
C ARG A 364 14.63 22.87 11.31
N THR A 365 13.85 23.66 12.05
CA THR A 365 14.29 24.31 13.29
C THR A 365 14.58 23.27 14.37
N ALA A 366 13.65 22.34 14.60
CA ALA A 366 13.87 21.23 15.54
C ALA A 366 15.02 20.31 15.10
N ILE A 367 15.16 20.05 13.80
CA ILE A 367 16.26 19.24 13.27
C ILE A 367 17.61 19.91 13.54
N CYS A 368 17.73 21.21 13.25
CA CYS A 368 18.96 21.97 13.52
C CYS A 368 19.26 22.04 15.03
N CYS A 369 18.25 22.26 15.87
CA CYS A 369 18.40 22.24 17.32
C CYS A 369 18.87 20.87 17.81
N TYR A 370 18.30 19.77 17.30
CA TYR A 370 18.74 18.42 17.63
C TYR A 370 20.23 18.21 17.34
N PHE A 371 20.71 18.63 16.15
CA PHE A 371 22.12 18.49 15.80
C PHE A 371 23.04 19.41 16.63
N SER A 372 22.56 20.58 17.04
CA SER A 372 23.32 21.48 17.94
C SER A 372 23.53 20.90 19.34
N VAL A 373 22.68 19.97 19.79
CA VAL A 373 22.75 19.32 21.11
C VAL A 373 23.39 17.92 21.03
N CYS A 374 23.48 17.34 19.83
CA CYS A 374 23.97 15.97 19.60
C CYS A 374 25.15 15.94 18.61
N ASP A 375 26.32 16.40 19.05
CA ASP A 375 27.56 16.53 18.26
C ASP A 375 27.99 15.25 17.51
N SER A 376 27.66 14.07 18.04
CA SER A 376 28.02 12.77 17.45
C SER A 376 27.35 12.46 16.10
N SER A 377 26.43 13.30 15.62
CA SER A 377 25.61 13.03 14.42
C SER A 377 25.75 14.08 13.31
N ASN A 378 26.75 14.96 13.40
CA ASN A 378 26.93 16.12 12.51
C ASN A 378 27.10 15.76 11.01
N LYS A 379 27.46 14.51 10.69
CA LYS A 379 27.63 14.03 9.29
C LYS A 379 26.34 14.00 8.47
N CYS A 380 25.18 13.95 9.12
CA CYS A 380 23.87 13.92 8.44
C CYS A 380 23.23 15.31 8.33
N GLN A 381 23.86 16.37 8.87
CA GLN A 381 23.30 17.72 8.83
C GLN A 381 23.32 18.29 7.41
N LEU A 382 22.24 18.97 7.04
CA LEU A 382 22.12 19.69 5.77
C LEU A 382 22.70 21.09 5.91
N THR A 383 23.35 21.58 4.85
CA THR A 383 23.89 22.94 4.80
C THR A 383 22.78 23.97 4.59
N VAL A 384 23.07 25.25 4.85
CA VAL A 384 22.14 26.35 4.60
C VAL A 384 21.68 26.38 3.13
N GLN A 385 22.61 26.17 2.19
CA GLN A 385 22.28 26.12 0.76
C GLN A 385 21.34 24.96 0.46
N GLU A 386 21.58 23.77 1.02
CA GLU A 386 20.71 22.62 0.79
C GLU A 386 19.32 22.81 1.36
N TRP A 387 19.20 23.48 2.51
CA TRP A 387 17.92 23.89 3.06
C TRP A 387 17.16 24.83 2.10
N ASN A 388 17.85 25.82 1.53
CA ASN A 388 17.27 26.71 0.52
C ASN A 388 16.86 25.95 -0.75
N ASP A 389 17.70 25.04 -1.24
CA ASP A 389 17.41 24.20 -2.41
C ASP A 389 16.20 23.30 -2.16
N ILE A 390 16.05 22.75 -0.96
CA ILE A 390 14.87 21.97 -0.54
C ILE A 390 13.62 22.84 -0.61
N ARG A 391 13.64 24.04 -0.02
CA ARG A 391 12.51 24.97 -0.03
C ARG A 391 12.05 25.26 -1.46
N VAL A 392 12.98 25.60 -2.35
CA VAL A 392 12.63 25.92 -3.74
C VAL A 392 12.15 24.68 -4.50
N THR A 393 12.79 23.52 -4.29
CA THR A 393 12.36 22.24 -4.88
C THR A 393 10.92 21.89 -4.49
N ILE A 394 10.55 22.09 -3.22
CA ILE A 394 9.18 21.90 -2.74
C ILE A 394 8.22 22.79 -3.54
N GLY A 395 8.52 24.08 -3.70
CA GLY A 395 7.66 25.00 -4.45
C GLY A 395 7.44 24.56 -5.91
N VAL A 396 8.46 23.99 -6.55
CA VAL A 396 8.36 23.41 -7.90
C VAL A 396 7.55 22.09 -7.89
N MET A 397 7.71 21.25 -6.88
CA MET A 397 7.03 19.94 -6.81
C MET A 397 5.59 20.02 -6.32
N GLN A 398 5.21 21.06 -5.57
CA GLN A 398 3.89 21.21 -4.97
C GLN A 398 2.74 21.13 -5.99
N PRO A 399 2.76 21.87 -7.12
CA PRO A 399 1.78 21.73 -8.20
C PRO A 399 1.52 20.29 -8.63
N HIS A 400 2.61 19.55 -8.81
CA HIS A 400 2.59 18.17 -9.26
C HIS A 400 2.02 17.25 -8.18
N HIS A 401 2.38 17.50 -6.92
CA HIS A 401 1.82 16.80 -5.76
C HIS A 401 0.30 17.00 -5.64
N GLU A 402 -0.19 18.22 -5.76
CA GLU A 402 -1.63 18.53 -5.69
C GLU A 402 -2.42 17.80 -6.80
N VAL A 403 -1.93 17.83 -8.04
CA VAL A 403 -2.53 17.09 -9.16
C VAL A 403 -2.52 15.58 -8.90
N HIS A 404 -1.43 15.05 -8.33
CA HIS A 404 -1.37 13.63 -7.95
C HIS A 404 -2.42 13.25 -6.91
N GLN A 405 -2.62 14.09 -5.89
CA GLN A 405 -3.63 13.84 -4.86
C GLN A 405 -5.04 13.89 -5.45
N ASP A 406 -5.31 14.79 -6.41
CA ASP A 406 -6.58 14.89 -7.11
C ASP A 406 -6.87 13.65 -7.97
N ILE A 407 -5.90 13.24 -8.79
CA ILE A 407 -6.03 12.05 -9.66
C ILE A 407 -6.17 10.76 -8.84
N GLN A 408 -5.52 10.68 -7.67
CA GLN A 408 -5.64 9.53 -6.76
C GLN A 408 -6.91 9.57 -5.88
N GLY A 409 -7.72 10.63 -5.96
CA GLY A 409 -8.92 10.79 -5.13
C GLY A 409 -8.61 10.98 -3.64
N GLN A 410 -7.44 11.51 -3.30
CA GLN A 410 -6.99 11.75 -1.93
C GLN A 410 -7.37 13.13 -1.40
N LEU A 411 -7.77 14.07 -2.27
CA LEU A 411 -8.31 15.36 -1.86
C LEU A 411 -9.79 15.20 -1.49
N LYS A 412 -10.13 15.46 -0.23
CA LYS A 412 -11.52 15.73 0.16
C LYS A 412 -11.88 17.14 -0.28
N ASP A 413 -13.10 17.34 -0.79
CA ASP A 413 -13.59 18.68 -1.14
C ASP A 413 -13.41 19.65 0.05
N GLY A 414 -12.61 20.71 -0.16
CA GLY A 414 -12.38 21.76 0.82
C GLY A 414 -11.11 21.65 1.68
N GLU A 415 -10.38 20.52 1.64
CA GLU A 415 -9.05 20.41 2.28
C GLU A 415 -7.96 20.83 1.28
N GLN A 416 -7.56 22.10 1.32
CA GLN A 416 -6.32 22.54 0.68
C GLN A 416 -5.20 22.46 1.71
N PRO A 417 -4.11 21.73 1.45
CA PRO A 417 -2.97 21.81 2.33
C PRO A 417 -2.40 23.24 2.28
N ASP A 418 -2.16 23.83 3.44
CA ASP A 418 -1.54 25.14 3.59
C ASP A 418 -0.03 25.03 3.28
N TYR A 419 0.28 24.92 2.00
CA TYR A 419 1.63 25.01 1.49
C TYR A 419 1.94 26.50 1.25
N GLU A 420 2.80 27.08 2.07
CA GLU A 420 3.35 28.42 1.81
C GLU A 420 3.92 28.47 0.39
N LEU A 421 3.34 29.35 -0.44
CA LEU A 421 3.81 29.59 -1.80
C LEU A 421 5.23 30.13 -1.73
N VAL A 422 6.18 29.38 -2.28
CA VAL A 422 7.57 29.82 -2.39
C VAL A 422 7.66 30.83 -3.53
N ASP A 423 8.22 32.00 -3.26
CA ASP A 423 8.48 33.01 -4.27
C ASP A 423 9.50 32.50 -5.30
N PHE A 424 9.22 32.71 -6.57
CA PHE A 424 9.98 32.12 -7.70
C PHE A 424 11.09 33.05 -8.21
N GLU A 425 11.29 34.20 -7.57
CA GLU A 425 12.43 35.08 -7.84
C GLU A 425 13.74 34.36 -7.45
N ASP A 426 14.59 34.11 -8.45
CA ASP A 426 15.90 33.43 -8.35
C ASP A 426 15.87 31.93 -7.99
N LEU A 427 15.34 31.10 -8.90
CA LEU A 427 15.48 29.64 -8.83
C LEU A 427 16.96 29.21 -8.88
N PRO A 428 17.47 28.44 -7.89
CA PRO A 428 18.79 27.82 -7.98
C PRO A 428 18.90 26.86 -9.18
N ASP A 429 20.10 26.64 -9.71
CA ASP A 429 20.37 25.77 -10.87
C ASP A 429 19.71 24.38 -10.75
N VAL A 430 19.65 23.84 -9.53
CA VAL A 430 19.05 22.55 -9.21
C VAL A 430 17.54 22.53 -9.51
N ALA A 431 16.85 23.62 -9.21
CA ALA A 431 15.42 23.80 -9.45
C ALA A 431 15.12 24.19 -10.91
N GLN A 432 15.98 24.98 -11.56
CA GLN A 432 15.84 25.27 -12.99
C GLN A 432 15.94 23.99 -13.83
N THR A 433 16.92 23.14 -13.53
CA THR A 433 17.09 21.84 -14.21
C THR A 433 15.86 20.94 -14.03
N LEU A 434 15.27 20.92 -12.83
CA LEU A 434 14.03 20.21 -12.54
C LEU A 434 12.87 20.70 -13.43
N VAL A 435 12.68 22.02 -13.55
CA VAL A 435 11.62 22.62 -14.37
C VAL A 435 11.78 22.28 -15.86
N VAL A 436 13.00 22.38 -16.40
CA VAL A 436 13.27 22.09 -17.82
C VAL A 436 12.95 20.62 -18.15
N ILE A 437 13.43 19.68 -17.34
CA ILE A 437 13.18 18.25 -17.59
C ILE A 437 11.70 17.92 -17.43
N LEU A 438 11.01 18.53 -16.47
CA LEU A 438 9.56 18.35 -16.29
C LEU A 438 8.80 18.75 -17.56
N ARG A 439 9.11 19.90 -18.14
CA ARG A 439 8.47 20.37 -19.38
C ARG A 439 8.66 19.41 -20.53
N GLU A 440 9.91 18.98 -20.75
CA GLU A 440 10.21 18.03 -21.82
C GLU A 440 9.45 16.71 -21.62
N LYS A 441 9.37 16.19 -20.39
CA LYS A 441 8.62 14.97 -20.10
C LYS A 441 7.12 15.15 -20.23
N TYR A 442 6.58 16.32 -19.92
CA TYR A 442 5.16 16.60 -20.09
C TYR A 442 4.78 16.64 -21.57
N ALA A 443 5.63 17.27 -22.40
CA ALA A 443 5.48 17.26 -23.85
C ALA A 443 5.62 15.84 -24.42
N GLU A 444 6.64 15.07 -24.01
CA GLU A 444 6.86 13.67 -24.41
C GLU A 444 5.66 12.77 -24.07
N TYR A 445 5.02 13.02 -22.93
CA TYR A 445 3.90 12.22 -22.44
C TYR A 445 2.53 12.78 -22.82
N GLU A 446 2.46 13.81 -23.66
CA GLU A 446 1.21 14.46 -24.08
C GLU A 446 0.29 14.73 -22.88
N LEU A 447 0.88 15.20 -21.77
CA LEU A 447 0.14 15.49 -20.54
C LEU A 447 -0.58 16.83 -20.71
N ASP A 448 -1.76 16.76 -21.30
CA ASP A 448 -2.71 17.88 -21.40
C ASP A 448 -3.51 17.93 -20.10
N VAL A 449 -2.90 18.47 -19.04
CA VAL A 449 -3.56 18.50 -17.75
C VAL A 449 -4.63 19.61 -17.80
N PRO A 450 -5.87 19.39 -17.30
CA PRO A 450 -6.98 20.32 -17.55
C PRO A 450 -6.76 21.71 -16.97
N VAL A 451 -6.91 22.70 -17.85
CA VAL A 451 -6.72 24.14 -17.67
C VAL A 451 -7.51 24.75 -16.50
N THR A 452 -8.62 24.15 -16.05
CA THR A 452 -9.58 24.86 -15.17
C THR A 452 -9.24 24.88 -13.67
N ARG A 453 -8.51 23.90 -13.12
CA ARG A 453 -7.92 23.97 -11.76
C ARG A 453 -6.46 24.43 -11.80
N GLN A 454 -5.86 24.31 -12.98
CA GLN A 454 -4.47 24.55 -13.27
C GLN A 454 -4.12 26.01 -13.51
N ASP A 455 -5.05 26.84 -13.98
CA ASP A 455 -4.76 28.26 -14.22
C ASP A 455 -4.16 28.97 -13.00
N ARG A 456 -4.51 28.60 -11.75
CA ARG A 456 -3.91 29.22 -10.55
C ARG A 456 -2.44 28.87 -10.31
N ILE A 457 -2.05 27.67 -10.69
CA ILE A 457 -0.72 27.11 -10.43
C ILE A 457 0.18 27.33 -11.64
N TRP A 458 -0.38 27.14 -12.83
CA TRP A 458 0.27 27.34 -14.11
C TRP A 458 0.29 28.80 -14.56
N SER A 459 -0.61 29.69 -14.12
CA SER A 459 -0.39 31.14 -14.35
C SER A 459 0.80 31.66 -13.56
N LYS A 460 1.16 31.03 -12.43
CA LYS A 460 2.37 31.34 -11.66
C LYS A 460 3.63 30.76 -12.31
N TRP A 461 3.54 29.57 -12.89
CA TRP A 461 4.61 29.01 -13.72
C TRP A 461 4.75 29.71 -15.07
N GLY A 462 3.66 30.24 -15.62
CA GLY A 462 3.53 30.83 -16.95
C GLY A 462 4.40 32.07 -17.19
N GLN A 463 4.87 32.72 -16.14
CA GLN A 463 5.81 33.84 -16.22
C GLN A 463 7.27 33.38 -16.34
N TYR A 464 7.55 32.11 -16.02
CA TYR A 464 8.87 31.48 -16.11
C TYR A 464 8.91 30.37 -17.16
N LEU A 465 7.74 29.99 -17.72
CA LEU A 465 7.54 29.20 -18.95
C LEU A 465 7.81 30.05 -20.18
#